data_AF-A0A935RJG3-F1
#
_entry.id   AF-A0A935RJG3-F1
#
_cell.length_a   1.000
_cell.length_b   1.000
_cell.length_c   1.000
_cell.angle_alpha   90.00
_cell.angle_beta   90.00
_cell.angle_gamma   90.00
#
_symmetry.space_group_name_H-M   'P 1'
#
loop_
_entity.id
_entity.type
_entity.pdbx_description
1 polymer ?
#
loop_
_entity_poly.entity_id
_entity_poly.type
_entity_poly.pdbx_seq_one_letter_code
_entity_poly.pdbx_strand_id
1 'polypeptide(L)'
;MTSVARHFIGVDLHKKALQFCVLDDRGNLLHEQAVKIAPDAAGEMVFANFQPWQGTCRVAVEAVGMNRWFVNGLQARGYDVVVADPTS
;
A
#
# COMPACT_ATOMS: atom_id res chain seq x y z
N MET A 1 -15.62 -5.02 16.59
CA MET A 1 -15.85 -5.84 15.38
C MET A 1 -14.76 -5.48 14.39
N THR A 2 -13.75 -6.33 14.21
CA THR A 2 -12.74 -6.16 13.15
C THR A 2 -13.38 -6.55 11.83
N SER A 3 -13.53 -5.60 10.92
CA SER A 3 -13.93 -5.86 9.53
C SER A 3 -12.93 -6.86 8.93
N VAL A 4 -13.41 -7.95 8.34
CA VAL A 4 -12.54 -8.86 7.58
C VAL A 4 -12.11 -8.12 6.32
N ALA A 5 -10.79 -7.94 6.13
CA ALA A 5 -10.26 -7.34 4.92
C ALA A 5 -10.74 -8.16 3.70
N ARG A 6 -11.39 -7.48 2.75
CA ARG A 6 -11.86 -8.06 1.48
C ARG A 6 -10.82 -7.96 0.38
N HIS A 7 -9.81 -7.12 0.58
CA HIS A 7 -8.76 -6.86 -0.38
C HIS A 7 -7.38 -6.90 0.29
N PHE A 8 -6.40 -7.41 -0.43
CA PHE A 8 -5.00 -7.45 0.03
C PHE A 8 -4.14 -6.68 -0.95
N ILE A 9 -3.36 -5.74 -0.46
CA ILE A 9 -2.52 -4.88 -1.30
C ILE A 9 -1.06 -5.20 -1.02
N GLY A 10 -0.32 -5.65 -2.03
CA GLY A 10 1.14 -5.78 -1.95
C GLY A 10 1.79 -4.53 -2.52
N VAL A 11 2.74 -3.94 -1.81
CA VAL A 11 3.45 -2.72 -2.21
C VAL A 11 4.96 -2.97 -2.25
N ASP A 12 5.54 -2.74 -3.43
CA ASP A 12 6.98 -2.56 -3.64
C ASP A 12 7.27 -1.06 -3.76
N LEU A 13 8.09 -0.56 -2.84
CA LEU A 13 8.38 0.87 -2.72
C LEU A 13 9.84 1.16 -3.10
N HIS A 14 10.01 1.93 -4.17
CA HIS A 14 11.29 2.48 -4.59
C HIS A 14 11.32 4.01 -4.40
N LYS A 15 12.52 4.61 -4.46
CA LYS A 15 12.73 6.05 -4.22
C LYS A 15 11.99 6.99 -5.19
N LYS A 16 11.68 6.50 -6.40
CA LYS A 16 11.11 7.29 -7.50
C LYS A 16 9.80 6.72 -8.04
N ALA A 17 9.42 5.55 -7.55
CA ALA A 17 8.27 4.82 -8.04
C ALA A 17 7.75 3.91 -6.95
N LEU A 18 6.46 3.65 -6.99
CA LEU A 18 5.77 2.65 -6.19
C LEU A 18 5.07 1.71 -7.16
N GLN A 19 5.19 0.40 -6.94
CA GLN A 19 4.38 -0.59 -7.63
C GLN A 19 3.48 -1.26 -6.60
N PHE A 20 2.22 -1.47 -6.96
CA PHE A 20 1.31 -2.20 -6.11
C PHE A 20 0.35 -3.08 -6.90
N CYS A 21 -0.07 -4.16 -6.26
CA CYS A 21 -1.12 -5.04 -6.75
C CYS A 21 -2.21 -5.17 -5.68
N VAL A 22 -3.42 -5.45 -6.13
CA VAL A 22 -4.59 -5.70 -5.28
C VAL A 22 -5.15 -7.06 -5.59
N LEU A 23 -5.28 -7.89 -4.56
CA LEU A 23 -5.86 -9.21 -4.62
C LEU A 23 -7.21 -9.24 -3.90
N ASP A 24 -8.11 -10.11 -4.34
CA ASP A 24 -9.28 -10.50 -3.55
C ASP A 24 -8.91 -11.51 -2.44
N ASP A 25 -9.90 -11.96 -1.68
CA ASP A 25 -9.74 -12.95 -0.61
C ASP A 25 -9.40 -14.37 -1.09
N ARG A 26 -9.47 -14.62 -2.40
CA ARG A 26 -9.10 -15.88 -3.06
C ARG A 26 -7.73 -15.81 -3.71
N GLY A 27 -7.05 -14.66 -3.65
CA GLY A 27 -5.75 -14.43 -4.27
C GLY A 27 -5.81 -14.08 -5.76
N ASN A 28 -6.99 -13.76 -6.32
CA ASN A 28 -7.10 -13.31 -7.70
C ASN A 28 -6.66 -11.86 -7.82
N LEU A 29 -5.90 -11.54 -8.87
CA LEU A 29 -5.49 -10.17 -9.18
C LEU A 29 -6.68 -9.34 -9.65
N LEU A 30 -7.00 -8.28 -8.91
CA LEU A 30 -8.03 -7.30 -9.24
C LEU A 30 -7.45 -6.05 -9.90
N HIS A 31 -6.25 -5.65 -9.50
CA HIS A 31 -5.60 -4.43 -9.98
C HIS A 31 -4.09 -4.53 -9.86
N GLU A 32 -3.36 -3.95 -10.81
CA GLU A 32 -1.91 -3.75 -10.74
C GLU A 32 -1.57 -2.38 -11.33
N GLN A 33 -0.71 -1.63 -10.66
CA GLN A 33 -0.33 -0.29 -11.10
C GLN A 33 1.05 0.12 -10.61
N ALA A 34 1.74 0.86 -11.47
CA ALA A 34 2.95 1.61 -11.12
C ALA A 34 2.63 3.12 -11.02
N VAL A 35 3.11 3.76 -9.96
CA VAL A 35 2.93 5.18 -9.66
C VAL A 35 4.30 5.84 -9.59
N LYS A 36 4.51 6.90 -10.37
CA LYS A 36 5.73 7.71 -10.25
C LYS A 36 5.63 8.61 -9.01
N ILE A 37 6.67 8.61 -8.19
CA ILE A 37 6.79 9.50 -7.05
C ILE A 37 7.56 10.73 -7.53
N ALA A 38 6.86 11.84 -7.73
CA ALA A 38 7.51 13.08 -8.11
C ALA A 38 8.31 13.64 -6.91
N PRO A 39 9.48 14.26 -7.14
CA PRO A 39 10.35 14.77 -6.06
C PRO A 39 9.71 15.84 -5.19
N ASP A 40 8.72 16.55 -5.73
CA ASP A 40 8.02 17.72 -5.17
C ASP A 40 6.55 17.45 -4.86
N ALA A 41 5.96 16.37 -5.41
CA ALA A 41 4.61 15.99 -5.08
C ALA A 41 4.60 15.44 -3.65
N ALA A 42 4.05 16.24 -2.74
CA ALA A 42 3.60 15.78 -1.43
C ALA A 42 2.88 14.43 -1.64
N GLY A 43 3.23 13.42 -0.85
CA GLY A 43 2.81 12.02 -1.04
C GLY A 43 1.30 11.77 -1.17
N GLU A 44 0.46 12.80 -1.00
CA GLU A 44 -0.98 12.82 -1.28
C GLU A 44 -1.38 12.17 -2.61
N MET A 45 -0.68 12.49 -3.71
CA MET A 45 -0.99 11.87 -5.01
C MET A 45 -0.76 10.36 -4.98
N VAL A 46 0.23 9.88 -4.23
CA VAL A 46 0.45 8.44 -4.04
C VAL A 46 -0.73 7.85 -3.26
N PHE A 47 -1.14 8.46 -2.16
CA PHE A 47 -2.25 7.96 -1.33
C PHE A 47 -3.61 8.00 -2.03
N ALA A 48 -3.83 8.90 -2.99
CA ALA A 48 -5.04 8.91 -3.81
C ALA A 48 -5.22 7.58 -4.58
N ASN A 49 -4.12 6.93 -4.97
CA ASN A 49 -4.13 5.60 -5.59
C ASN A 49 -4.44 4.47 -4.59
N PHE A 50 -4.87 4.76 -3.35
CA PHE A 50 -5.31 3.76 -2.37
C PHE A 50 -6.75 4.01 -1.91
N GLN A 51 -7.34 5.15 -2.25
CA GLN A 51 -8.69 5.54 -1.82
C GLN A 51 -9.79 4.55 -2.21
N PRO A 52 -9.81 3.97 -3.42
CA PRO A 52 -10.81 2.97 -3.81
C PRO A 52 -10.92 1.74 -2.89
N TRP A 53 -9.88 1.42 -2.13
CA TRP A 53 -9.82 0.22 -1.29
C TRP A 53 -9.93 0.52 0.21
N GLN A 54 -10.02 1.80 0.60
CA GLN A 54 -10.04 2.22 2.01
C GLN A 54 -11.16 1.52 2.80
N GLY A 55 -10.85 1.11 4.03
CA GLY A 55 -11.81 0.46 4.93
C GLY A 55 -12.11 -1.02 4.61
N THR A 56 -11.61 -1.54 3.48
CA THR A 56 -11.79 -2.95 3.10
C THR A 56 -10.49 -3.69 2.83
N CYS A 57 -9.34 -3.02 2.96
CA CYS A 57 -8.05 -3.60 2.60
C CYS A 57 -7.08 -3.73 3.77
N ARG A 58 -6.16 -4.68 3.60
CA ARG A 58 -4.91 -4.79 4.35
C ARG A 58 -3.75 -4.56 3.39
N VAL A 59 -2.78 -3.74 3.78
CA VAL A 59 -1.64 -3.33 2.95
C VAL A 59 -0.36 -3.95 3.50
N ALA A 60 0.29 -4.80 2.72
CA ALA A 60 1.63 -5.29 2.97
C ALA A 60 2.65 -4.39 2.27
N VAL A 61 3.61 -3.85 3.01
CA VAL A 61 4.68 -3.00 2.49
C VAL A 61 6.02 -3.65 2.80
N GLU A 62 6.88 -3.79 1.80
CA GLU A 62 8.21 -4.37 2.00
C GLU A 62 9.05 -3.55 3.00
N ALA A 63 9.74 -4.24 3.91
CA ALA A 63 10.59 -3.68 4.96
C ALA A 63 11.94 -3.14 4.44
N VAL A 64 11.96 -2.54 3.26
CA VAL A 64 13.16 -1.88 2.71
C VAL A 64 13.21 -0.41 3.11
N GLY A 65 14.42 0.14 3.23
CA GLY A 65 14.65 1.50 3.72
C GLY A 65 13.84 2.56 2.96
N MET A 66 13.48 3.65 3.66
CA MET A 66 12.66 4.77 3.15
C MET A 66 11.14 4.53 3.08
N ASN A 67 10.61 3.46 3.68
CA ASN A 67 9.16 3.20 3.76
C ASN A 67 8.40 3.99 4.84
N ARG A 68 9.08 4.60 5.82
CA ARG A 68 8.43 5.14 7.02
C ARG A 68 7.43 6.27 6.75
N TRP A 69 7.72 7.15 5.78
CA TRP A 69 6.77 8.22 5.40
C TRP A 69 5.49 7.63 4.80
N PHE A 70 5.62 6.55 4.02
CA PHE A 70 4.51 5.89 3.34
C PHE A 70 3.67 5.07 4.32
N VAL A 71 4.31 4.27 5.16
CA VAL A 71 3.65 3.49 6.22
C VAL A 71 2.90 4.42 7.18
N ASN A 72 3.56 5.45 7.70
CA ASN A 72 2.91 6.41 8.60
C ASN A 72 1.77 7.16 7.89
N GLY A 73 1.94 7.50 6.61
CA GLY A 73 0.92 8.17 5.82
C GLY A 73 -0.33 7.31 5.59
N LEU A 74 -0.16 6.01 5.32
CA LEU A 74 -1.27 5.06 5.22
C LEU A 74 -1.96 4.87 6.58
N GLN A 75 -1.19 4.67 7.65
CA GLN A 75 -1.75 4.50 9.00
C GLN A 75 -2.53 5.74 9.46
N ALA A 76 -2.03 6.94 9.18
CA ALA A 76 -2.73 8.20 9.48
C ALA A 76 -4.06 8.35 8.72
N ARG A 77 -4.24 7.61 7.61
CA ARG A 77 -5.48 7.54 6.82
C ARG A 77 -6.37 6.34 7.19
N GLY A 78 -5.99 5.59 8.23
CA GLY A 78 -6.78 4.48 8.76
C GLY A 78 -6.64 3.16 8.00
N TYR A 79 -5.58 2.99 7.20
CA TYR A 79 -5.28 1.70 6.57
C TYR A 79 -4.69 0.72 7.59
N ASP A 80 -5.04 -0.56 7.48
CA ASP A 80 -4.35 -1.66 8.17
C ASP A 80 -3.07 -1.99 7.40
N VAL A 81 -1.92 -1.61 7.95
CA VAL A 81 -0.61 -1.74 7.30
C VAL A 81 0.25 -2.75 8.05
N VAL A 82 0.74 -3.74 7.31
CA VAL A 82 1.74 -4.71 7.76
C VAL A 82 3.05 -4.41 7.04
N VAL A 83 4.12 -4.23 7.81
CA VAL A 83 5.47 -4.15 7.24
C VAL A 83 5.99 -5.58 7.13
N ALA A 84 6.21 -6.05 5.91
CA ALA A 84 6.63 -7.41 5.61
C ALA A 84 8.16 -7.47 5.47
N ASP A 85 8.81 -8.30 6.28
CA ASP A 85 10.22 -8.61 6.11
C ASP A 85 10.34 -9.71 5.04
N PRO A 86 11.08 -9.47 3.93
CA PRO A 86 11.25 -10.48 2.89
C PRO A 86 12.02 -11.73 3.35
N THR A 87 12.60 -11.70 4.56
CA THR A 87 13.39 -12.80 5.14
C THR A 87 12.67 -13.62 6.20
N SER A 88 11.42 -13.27 6.56
CA SER A 88 10.64 -13.92 7.64
C SER A 88 9.55 -14.85 7.13
#